data_AF-A0AA43GV46-F1
#
_entry.id   AF-A0AA43GV46-F1
#
_cell.length_a   1.000
_cell.length_b   1.000
_cell.length_c   1.000
_cell.angle_alpha   90.00
_cell.angle_beta   90.00
_cell.angle_gamma   90.00
#
_symmetry.space_group_name_H-M   'P 1'
#
loop_
_entity.id
_entity.type
_entity.pdbx_description
1 polymer ?
#
loop_
_entity_poly.entity_id
_entity_poly.type
_entity_poly.pdbx_seq_one_letter_code
_entity_poly.pdbx_strand_id
1 'polypeptide(L)'
;MPKHFNTAGPCKANIHYMLSPTARLPDLKALIDGENYFIIHAPRQVGKTTAMIALAQELTDSREYTAIMLSVEVGSGFSHNPQQAEQVILEEWKQAIKFYLPKELQPSYWPERGADSGIGKTLSEWSGQSPRPLVIFLDEIDSLTDEALIFILRQLRSGFPRRPQGFPHSVGLIGMRDVR
;
A
#
# COMPACT_ATOMS: atom_id res chain seq x y z
N MET A 1 10.56 -13.32 -27.37
CA MET A 1 9.80 -14.49 -26.89
C MET A 1 8.33 -14.12 -26.82
N PRO A 2 7.41 -15.03 -27.21
CA PRO A 2 5.98 -14.81 -27.00
C PRO A 2 5.65 -14.74 -25.49
N LYS A 3 4.63 -13.96 -25.13
CA LYS A 3 4.15 -13.88 -23.74
C LYS A 3 3.61 -15.25 -23.28
N HIS A 4 3.66 -15.55 -21.99
CA HIS A 4 3.12 -16.78 -21.41
C HIS A 4 2.29 -16.51 -20.15
N PHE A 5 1.48 -17.46 -19.71
CA PHE A 5 0.73 -17.36 -18.45
C PHE A 5 1.66 -17.70 -17.28
N ASN A 6 1.61 -16.91 -16.22
CA ASN A 6 2.36 -17.17 -15.01
C ASN A 6 1.43 -17.65 -13.88
N THR A 7 1.81 -18.75 -13.24
CA THR A 7 1.07 -19.36 -12.13
C THR A 7 1.84 -19.29 -10.81
N ALA A 8 3.07 -18.74 -10.78
CA ALA A 8 3.89 -18.64 -9.58
C ALA A 8 4.65 -17.29 -9.51
N GLY A 9 4.55 -16.60 -8.37
CA GLY A 9 5.20 -15.31 -8.16
C GLY A 9 4.61 -14.13 -8.96
N PRO A 10 5.23 -12.94 -8.91
CA PRO A 10 4.70 -11.73 -9.54
C PRO A 10 4.68 -11.79 -11.07
N CYS A 11 3.61 -11.36 -11.73
CA CYS A 11 3.62 -11.25 -13.18
C CYS A 11 4.39 -10.02 -13.69
N LYS A 12 5.09 -10.18 -14.82
CA LYS A 12 5.86 -9.13 -15.49
C LYS A 12 5.22 -8.79 -16.83
N ALA A 13 4.81 -7.53 -17.01
CA ALA A 13 4.03 -7.10 -18.18
C ALA A 13 4.72 -7.33 -19.55
N ASN A 14 6.05 -7.33 -19.56
CA ASN A 14 6.86 -7.54 -20.76
C ASN A 14 6.94 -9.01 -21.20
N ILE A 15 6.70 -9.98 -20.31
CA ILE A 15 6.85 -11.41 -20.61
C ILE A 15 5.60 -12.25 -20.29
N HIS A 16 4.64 -11.73 -19.53
CA HIS A 16 3.41 -12.45 -19.17
C HIS A 16 2.16 -11.82 -19.78
N TYR A 17 1.17 -12.66 -20.09
CA TYR A 17 -0.18 -12.19 -20.42
C TYR A 17 -0.83 -11.55 -19.19
N MET A 18 -1.25 -10.30 -19.33
CA MET A 18 -1.88 -9.50 -18.27
C MET A 18 -3.19 -8.91 -18.79
N LEU A 19 -4.24 -9.00 -17.99
CA LEU A 19 -5.46 -8.20 -18.16
C LEU A 19 -5.30 -6.94 -17.30
N SER A 20 -5.72 -5.78 -17.79
CA SER A 20 -5.73 -4.55 -16.97
C SER A 20 -6.59 -4.80 -15.71
N PRO A 21 -6.03 -4.61 -14.51
CA PRO A 21 -6.79 -4.72 -13.27
C PRO A 21 -7.94 -3.70 -13.20
N THR A 22 -7.73 -2.49 -13.71
CA THR A 22 -8.72 -1.40 -13.71
C THR A 22 -9.97 -1.75 -14.50
N ALA A 23 -9.80 -2.43 -15.65
CA ALA A 23 -10.93 -2.93 -16.45
C ALA A 23 -11.78 -3.99 -15.72
N ARG A 24 -11.22 -4.64 -14.69
CA ARG A 24 -11.91 -5.65 -13.87
C ARG A 24 -12.49 -5.09 -12.56
N LEU A 25 -12.10 -3.86 -12.19
CA LEU A 25 -12.44 -3.24 -10.90
C LEU A 25 -12.87 -1.76 -11.10
N PRO A 26 -13.91 -1.47 -11.90
CA PRO A 26 -14.35 -0.09 -12.14
C PRO A 26 -14.77 0.62 -10.85
N ASP A 27 -15.37 -0.12 -9.91
CA ASP A 27 -15.77 0.40 -8.61
C ASP A 27 -14.57 0.89 -7.78
N LEU A 28 -13.39 0.31 -8.00
CA LEU A 28 -12.19 0.66 -7.26
C LEU A 28 -11.68 2.06 -7.63
N LYS A 29 -11.76 2.45 -8.91
CA LYS A 29 -11.39 3.81 -9.32
C LYS A 29 -12.37 4.83 -8.73
N ALA A 30 -13.67 4.53 -8.72
CA ALA A 30 -14.67 5.40 -8.08
C ALA A 30 -14.40 5.57 -6.57
N LEU A 31 -13.98 4.51 -5.88
CA LEU A 31 -13.58 4.59 -4.48
C LEU A 31 -12.33 5.46 -4.28
N ILE A 32 -11.32 5.31 -5.14
CA ILE A 32 -10.10 6.12 -5.09
C ILE A 32 -10.42 7.59 -5.35
N ASP A 33 -11.08 7.90 -6.47
CA ASP A 33 -11.45 9.26 -6.87
C ASP A 33 -12.35 9.95 -5.82
N GLY A 34 -13.18 9.16 -5.11
CA GLY A 34 -14.02 9.62 -4.01
C GLY A 34 -13.31 9.73 -2.66
N GLU A 35 -11.98 9.65 -2.62
CA GLU A 35 -11.18 9.68 -1.40
C GLU A 35 -11.72 8.66 -0.38
N ASN A 36 -11.74 7.37 -0.68
CA ASN A 36 -12.22 6.36 0.27
C ASN A 36 -11.08 5.56 0.89
N TYR A 37 -11.26 5.15 2.14
CA TYR A 37 -10.44 4.08 2.73
C TYR A 37 -11.31 2.84 2.76
N PHE A 38 -10.86 1.76 2.13
CA PHE A 38 -11.69 0.59 1.88
C PHE A 38 -10.90 -0.69 2.07
N ILE A 39 -11.63 -1.80 2.20
CA ILE A 39 -11.06 -3.14 2.35
C ILE A 39 -11.25 -3.90 1.05
N ILE A 40 -10.19 -4.54 0.56
CA ILE A 40 -10.23 -5.47 -0.56
C ILE A 40 -10.14 -6.89 0.01
N HIS A 41 -11.28 -7.59 0.00
CA HIS A 41 -11.32 -8.99 0.40
C HIS A 41 -10.81 -9.89 -0.71
N ALA A 42 -9.74 -10.63 -0.41
CA ALA A 42 -9.00 -11.31 -1.44
C ALA A 42 -8.72 -12.79 -1.07
N PRO A 43 -9.51 -13.79 -1.53
CA PRO A 43 -9.27 -15.22 -1.28
C PRO A 43 -7.89 -15.74 -1.77
N ARG A 44 -7.24 -16.65 -1.02
CA ARG A 44 -5.79 -17.00 -1.05
C ARG A 44 -5.18 -17.69 -2.30
N GLN A 45 -5.78 -17.66 -3.49
CA GLN A 45 -5.34 -18.51 -4.62
C GLN A 45 -5.33 -17.84 -6.01
N VAL A 46 -5.53 -16.53 -6.11
CA VAL A 46 -5.49 -15.82 -7.41
C VAL A 46 -4.58 -14.61 -7.28
N GLY A 47 -3.64 -14.42 -8.22
CA GLY A 47 -2.52 -13.45 -8.17
C GLY A 47 -2.88 -12.00 -7.84
N LYS A 48 -3.30 -11.73 -6.60
CA LYS A 48 -3.76 -10.43 -6.10
C LYS A 48 -2.63 -9.47 -5.97
N THR A 49 -1.55 -9.88 -5.32
CA THR A 49 -0.36 -9.06 -5.20
C THR A 49 0.11 -8.61 -6.57
N THR A 50 0.09 -9.50 -7.56
CA THR A 50 0.37 -9.13 -8.95
C THR A 50 -0.64 -8.12 -9.52
N ALA A 51 -1.93 -8.37 -9.35
CA ALA A 51 -2.98 -7.48 -9.88
C ALA A 51 -2.95 -6.10 -9.21
N MET A 52 -2.67 -6.04 -7.91
CA MET A 52 -2.62 -4.80 -7.13
C MET A 52 -1.32 -4.02 -7.37
N ILE A 53 -0.18 -4.69 -7.56
CA ILE A 53 1.05 -4.05 -8.06
C ILE A 53 0.79 -3.46 -9.45
N ALA A 54 0.17 -4.22 -10.35
CA ALA A 54 -0.14 -3.75 -11.70
C ALA A 54 -1.11 -2.56 -11.68
N LEU A 55 -2.10 -2.57 -10.79
CA LEU A 55 -3.02 -1.45 -10.59
C LEU A 55 -2.28 -0.20 -10.09
N ALA A 56 -1.43 -0.33 -9.07
CA ALA A 56 -0.65 0.77 -8.52
C ALA A 56 0.27 1.39 -9.59
N GLN A 57 0.89 0.55 -10.43
CA GLN A 57 1.68 1.02 -11.56
C GLN A 57 0.82 1.75 -12.59
N GLU A 58 -0.33 1.20 -12.96
CA GLU A 58 -1.26 1.83 -13.93
C GLU A 58 -1.74 3.20 -13.44
N LEU A 59 -2.08 3.32 -12.15
CA LEU A 59 -2.46 4.59 -11.52
C LEU A 59 -1.31 5.60 -11.51
N THR A 60 -0.08 5.16 -11.26
CA THR A 60 1.11 6.02 -11.30
C THR A 60 1.43 6.49 -12.71
N ASP A 61 1.34 5.58 -13.69
CA ASP A 61 1.62 5.83 -15.10
C ASP A 61 0.57 6.76 -15.74
N SER A 62 -0.68 6.74 -15.26
CA SER A 62 -1.76 7.65 -15.67
C SER A 62 -1.44 9.13 -15.42
N ARG A 63 -0.49 9.39 -14.50
CA ARG A 63 -0.12 10.73 -13.99
C ARG A 63 -1.19 11.44 -13.18
N GLU A 64 -2.32 10.79 -12.87
CA GLU A 64 -3.32 11.30 -11.94
C GLU A 64 -2.89 11.10 -10.49
N TYR A 65 -2.20 10.00 -10.19
CA TYR A 65 -1.87 9.58 -8.83
C TYR A 65 -0.39 9.27 -8.66
N THR A 66 0.06 9.27 -7.40
CA THR A 66 1.22 8.51 -6.95
C THR A 66 0.67 7.29 -6.23
N ALA A 67 0.81 6.09 -6.80
CA ALA A 67 0.21 4.89 -6.24
C ALA A 67 1.23 3.78 -6.00
N ILE A 68 1.14 3.12 -4.84
CA ILE A 68 2.04 2.01 -4.51
C ILE A 68 1.33 0.94 -3.68
N MET A 69 1.80 -0.29 -3.82
CA MET A 69 1.48 -1.40 -2.95
C MET A 69 2.63 -1.64 -1.97
N LEU A 70 2.31 -1.72 -0.68
CA LEU A 70 3.25 -1.92 0.43
C LEU A 70 2.75 -3.06 1.30
N SER A 71 3.65 -3.87 1.88
CA SER A 71 3.26 -4.98 2.74
C SER A 71 3.42 -4.63 4.22
N VAL A 72 2.59 -5.21 5.08
CA VAL A 72 2.81 -5.18 6.53
C VAL A 72 3.24 -6.55 7.11
N GLU A 73 3.38 -7.56 6.26
CA GLU A 73 3.63 -8.97 6.63
C GLU A 73 4.84 -9.15 7.55
N VAL A 74 5.93 -8.42 7.27
CA VAL A 74 7.17 -8.49 8.06
C VAL A 74 6.98 -8.10 9.52
N GLY A 75 5.92 -7.34 9.84
CA GLY A 75 5.55 -6.97 11.20
C GLY A 75 4.88 -8.09 11.99
N SER A 76 4.40 -9.15 11.35
CA SER A 76 3.65 -10.24 11.99
C SER A 76 4.44 -10.95 13.10
N GLY A 77 5.76 -11.06 12.92
CA GLY A 77 6.69 -11.61 13.91
C GLY A 77 6.80 -10.81 15.21
N PHE A 78 6.23 -9.59 15.25
CA PHE A 78 6.29 -8.66 16.38
C PHE A 78 4.90 -8.22 16.85
N SER A 79 3.90 -9.09 16.74
CA SER A 79 2.49 -8.77 17.05
C SER A 79 2.26 -8.20 18.47
N HIS A 80 3.11 -8.57 19.44
CA HIS A 80 3.08 -8.06 20.83
C HIS A 80 4.06 -6.90 21.10
N ASN A 81 4.75 -6.41 20.06
CA ASN A 81 5.64 -5.25 20.15
C ASN A 81 5.36 -4.32 18.96
N PRO A 82 4.29 -3.50 19.05
CA PRO A 82 3.83 -2.67 17.94
C PRO A 82 4.89 -1.71 17.39
N GLN A 83 5.75 -1.16 18.26
CA GLN A 83 6.83 -0.27 17.87
C GLN A 83 7.90 -1.00 17.05
N GLN A 84 8.23 -2.25 17.42
CA GLN A 84 9.14 -3.07 16.64
C GLN A 84 8.52 -3.51 15.32
N ALA A 85 7.23 -3.89 15.32
CA ALA A 85 6.49 -4.21 14.10
C ALA A 85 6.51 -3.04 13.12
N GLU A 86 6.18 -1.84 13.59
CA GLU A 86 6.20 -0.62 12.78
C GLU A 86 7.58 -0.33 12.19
N GLN A 87 8.66 -0.50 12.96
CA GLN A 87 10.02 -0.28 12.46
C GLN A 87 10.39 -1.23 11.31
N VAL A 88 10.10 -2.52 11.45
CA VAL A 88 10.43 -3.48 10.39
C VAL A 88 9.57 -3.28 9.14
N ILE A 89 8.31 -2.87 9.32
CA ILE A 89 7.41 -2.50 8.22
C ILE A 89 7.95 -1.29 7.47
N LEU A 90 8.35 -0.23 8.16
CA LEU A 90 8.88 0.98 7.53
C LEU A 90 10.19 0.73 6.76
N GLU A 91 11.06 -0.15 7.25
CA GLU A 91 12.26 -0.55 6.51
C GLU A 91 11.92 -1.35 5.25
N GLU A 92 10.91 -2.23 5.29
CA GLU A 92 10.40 -2.91 4.08
C GLU A 92 9.84 -1.88 3.08
N TRP A 93 9.00 -0.95 3.55
CA TRP A 93 8.40 0.08 2.72
C TRP A 93 9.47 0.91 2.02
N LYS A 94 10.54 1.25 2.73
CA LYS A 94 11.67 2.01 2.17
C LYS A 94 12.34 1.29 1.01
N GLN A 95 12.46 -0.05 1.06
CA GLN A 95 13.01 -0.83 -0.04
C GLN A 95 12.00 -0.96 -1.19
N ALA A 96 10.73 -1.25 -0.89
CA ALA A 96 9.68 -1.37 -1.89
C ALA A 96 9.50 -0.06 -2.68
N ILE A 97 9.44 1.08 -2.00
CA ILE A 97 9.31 2.40 -2.62
C ILE A 97 10.48 2.71 -3.56
N LYS A 98 11.71 2.39 -3.14
CA LYS A 98 12.89 2.57 -4.00
C LYS A 98 12.84 1.72 -5.26
N PHE A 99 12.22 0.55 -5.18
CA PHE A 99 12.12 -0.39 -6.29
C PHE A 99 11.00 -0.02 -7.26
N TYR A 100 9.81 0.34 -6.76
CA TYR A 100 8.62 0.55 -7.58
C TYR A 100 8.40 1.98 -8.04
N LEU A 101 8.91 3.00 -7.32
CA LEU A 101 8.64 4.40 -7.65
C LEU A 101 9.89 5.14 -8.16
N PRO A 102 9.74 6.05 -9.15
CA PRO A 102 10.79 6.98 -9.53
C PRO A 102 11.10 7.95 -8.39
N LYS A 103 12.34 8.47 -8.36
CA LYS A 103 12.88 9.24 -7.22
C LYS A 103 12.02 10.44 -6.85
N GLU A 104 11.47 11.15 -7.83
CA GLU A 104 10.56 12.29 -7.66
C GLU A 104 9.22 11.96 -6.98
N LEU A 105 8.81 10.69 -6.90
CA LEU A 105 7.59 10.26 -6.21
C LEU A 105 7.84 9.64 -4.83
N GLN A 106 9.11 9.48 -4.43
CA GLN A 106 9.50 8.87 -3.16
C GLN A 106 9.41 9.90 -2.00
N PRO A 107 9.07 9.48 -0.77
CA PRO A 107 9.12 10.36 0.39
C PRO A 107 10.56 10.71 0.72
N SER A 108 10.80 11.98 1.05
CA SER A 108 12.12 12.44 1.52
C SER A 108 12.32 12.23 3.02
N TYR A 109 11.22 12.18 3.78
CA TYR A 109 11.23 11.94 5.22
C TYR A 109 11.21 10.44 5.53
N TRP A 110 12.15 10.01 6.38
CA TRP A 110 12.14 8.69 6.99
C TRP A 110 12.37 8.81 8.51
N PRO A 111 11.58 8.11 9.33
CA PRO A 111 11.68 8.17 10.76
C PRO A 111 13.03 7.61 11.25
N GLU A 112 13.74 8.37 12.11
CA GLU A 112 14.87 7.83 12.87
C GLU A 112 14.37 7.03 14.08
N ARG A 113 15.18 6.06 14.54
CA ARG A 113 14.82 5.22 15.68
C ARG A 113 14.67 6.08 16.95
N GLY A 114 13.49 6.08 17.56
CA GLY A 114 13.31 6.44 18.97
C GLY A 114 12.53 7.71 19.33
N ALA A 115 11.98 8.49 18.39
CA ALA A 115 11.13 9.64 18.76
C ALA A 115 10.12 10.08 17.69
N ASP A 116 8.83 10.17 18.06
CA ASP A 116 7.73 10.82 17.30
C ASP A 116 7.64 10.44 15.82
N SER A 117 7.87 9.16 15.54
CA SER A 117 8.16 8.65 14.22
C SER A 117 7.45 7.31 14.04
N GLY A 118 6.76 7.15 12.91
CA GLY A 118 5.85 6.02 12.67
C GLY A 118 5.11 6.14 11.34
N ILE A 119 4.36 5.09 10.98
CA ILE A 119 3.65 4.98 9.71
C ILE A 119 2.76 6.20 9.45
N GLY A 120 2.02 6.66 10.47
CA GLY A 120 1.15 7.83 10.34
C GLY A 120 1.90 9.11 9.97
N LYS A 121 3.06 9.37 10.55
CA LYS A 121 3.86 10.55 10.20
C LYS A 121 4.50 10.41 8.83
N THR A 122 5.04 9.24 8.51
CA THR A 122 5.61 8.95 7.18
C THR A 122 4.59 9.19 6.08
N LEU A 123 3.37 8.66 6.24
CA LEU A 123 2.28 8.86 5.27
C LEU A 123 1.83 10.33 5.18
N SER A 124 1.81 11.05 6.30
CA SER A 124 1.43 12.47 6.33
C SER A 124 2.47 13.34 5.59
N GLU A 125 3.74 13.18 5.92
CA GLU A 125 4.86 13.87 5.26
C GLU A 125 4.92 13.54 3.77
N TRP A 126 4.73 12.26 3.40
CA TRP A 126 4.72 11.87 2.00
C TRP A 126 3.56 12.51 1.24
N SER A 127 2.36 12.55 1.83
CA SER A 127 1.19 13.17 1.19
C SER A 127 1.40 14.66 0.92
N GLY A 128 2.05 15.38 1.84
CA GLY A 128 2.37 16.80 1.65
C GLY A 128 3.50 17.06 0.65
N GLN A 129 4.40 16.11 0.45
CA GLN A 129 5.54 16.22 -0.48
C GLN A 129 5.22 15.70 -1.89
N SER A 130 4.26 14.78 -2.01
CA SER A 130 3.97 14.13 -3.28
C SER A 130 3.41 15.14 -4.29
N PRO A 131 3.91 15.17 -5.53
CA PRO A 131 3.42 16.11 -6.55
C PRO A 131 2.00 15.78 -7.03
N ARG A 132 1.46 14.63 -6.64
CA ARG A 132 0.15 14.10 -7.03
C ARG A 132 -0.52 13.43 -5.83
N PRO A 133 -1.85 13.31 -5.80
CA PRO A 133 -2.55 12.62 -4.72
C PRO A 133 -2.00 11.20 -4.49
N LEU A 134 -1.69 10.89 -3.22
CA LEU A 134 -1.06 9.64 -2.81
C LEU A 134 -2.11 8.53 -2.56
N VAL A 135 -1.95 7.39 -3.21
CA VAL A 135 -2.79 6.20 -3.05
C VAL A 135 -1.95 5.04 -2.54
N ILE A 136 -2.31 4.47 -1.40
CA ILE A 136 -1.56 3.38 -0.78
C ILE A 136 -2.43 2.11 -0.73
N PHE A 137 -1.91 1.01 -1.24
CA PHE A 137 -2.47 -0.32 -1.00
C PHE A 137 -1.62 -1.05 0.03
N LEU A 138 -2.21 -1.42 1.17
CA LEU A 138 -1.52 -2.17 2.22
C LEU A 138 -1.89 -3.66 2.11
N ASP A 139 -0.92 -4.49 1.73
CA ASP A 139 -1.09 -5.94 1.63
C ASP A 139 -0.94 -6.64 2.97
N GLU A 140 -1.59 -7.79 3.06
CA GLU A 140 -1.54 -8.69 4.20
C GLU A 140 -1.82 -8.01 5.55
N ILE A 141 -2.80 -7.09 5.59
CA ILE A 141 -3.17 -6.42 6.84
C ILE A 141 -3.62 -7.43 7.92
N ASP A 142 -4.16 -8.57 7.50
CA ASP A 142 -4.61 -9.67 8.34
C ASP A 142 -3.49 -10.62 8.81
N SER A 143 -2.25 -10.39 8.38
CA SER A 143 -1.06 -11.03 8.96
C SER A 143 -0.72 -10.46 10.34
N LEU A 144 -1.07 -9.19 10.59
CA LEU A 144 -0.91 -8.56 11.88
C LEU A 144 -2.05 -8.99 12.80
N THR A 145 -1.72 -9.20 14.07
CA THR A 145 -2.67 -9.59 15.10
C THR A 145 -2.58 -8.67 16.30
N ASP A 146 -3.65 -8.65 17.09
CA ASP A 146 -3.72 -8.03 18.41
C ASP A 146 -3.22 -6.57 18.44
N GLU A 147 -2.18 -6.31 19.21
CA GLU A 147 -1.70 -4.96 19.50
C GLU A 147 -1.12 -4.26 18.27
N ALA A 148 -0.34 -4.97 17.44
CA ALA A 148 0.28 -4.40 16.24
C ALA A 148 -0.75 -3.95 15.20
N LEU A 149 -1.80 -4.75 14.97
CA LEU A 149 -2.88 -4.39 14.05
C LEU A 149 -3.62 -3.14 14.54
N ILE A 150 -4.06 -3.14 15.80
CA ILE A 150 -4.78 -2.00 16.41
C ILE A 150 -3.93 -0.74 16.37
N PHE A 151 -2.62 -0.87 16.64
CA PHE A 151 -1.68 0.24 16.63
C PHE A 151 -1.60 0.93 15.26
N ILE A 152 -1.46 0.17 14.17
CA ILE A 152 -1.41 0.73 12.81
C ILE A 152 -2.77 1.32 12.40
N LEU A 153 -3.87 0.61 12.63
CA LEU A 153 -5.21 1.09 12.25
C LEU A 153 -5.57 2.40 12.95
N ARG A 154 -5.17 2.58 14.22
CA ARG A 154 -5.37 3.85 14.95
C ARG A 154 -4.65 5.01 14.29
N GLN A 155 -3.44 4.79 13.77
CA GLN A 155 -2.70 5.83 13.05
C GLN A 155 -3.37 6.20 11.72
N LEU A 156 -3.79 5.19 10.94
CA LEU A 156 -4.54 5.42 9.69
C LEU A 156 -5.83 6.20 9.93
N ARG A 157 -6.60 5.80 10.95
CA ARG A 157 -7.85 6.47 11.36
C ARG A 157 -7.62 7.90 11.82
N SER A 158 -6.53 8.16 12.54
CA SER A 158 -6.16 9.51 13.00
C SER A 158 -5.76 10.42 11.83
N GLY A 159 -5.15 9.88 10.78
CA GLY A 159 -4.81 10.62 9.57
C GLY A 159 -5.99 10.88 8.63
N PHE A 160 -7.00 10.01 8.62
CA PHE A 160 -8.14 10.04 7.70
C PHE A 160 -8.91 11.37 7.57
N PRO A 161 -9.01 12.25 8.58
CA PRO A 161 -9.66 13.56 8.39
C PRO A 161 -8.80 14.59 7.63
N ARG A 162 -7.51 14.34 7.43
CA ARG A 162 -6.53 15.31 6.89
C ARG A 162 -6.24 15.15 5.40
N ARG A 163 -6.85 14.16 4.74
CA ARG A 163 -6.67 13.89 3.32
C ARG A 163 -7.47 14.88 2.45
N PRO A 164 -7.02 15.12 1.21
CA PRO A 164 -5.79 14.57 0.61
C PRO A 164 -4.52 15.37 0.96
N GLN A 165 -4.62 16.54 1.59
CA GLN A 165 -3.48 17.46 1.73
C GLN A 165 -2.47 17.06 2.81
N GLY A 166 -2.90 16.36 3.86
CA GLY A 166 -2.07 15.99 5.01
C GLY A 166 -2.04 14.49 5.30
N PHE A 167 -2.67 13.66 4.48
CA PHE A 167 -2.68 12.21 4.60
C PHE A 167 -3.11 11.59 3.24
N PRO A 168 -2.83 10.29 2.96
CA PRO A 168 -3.08 9.73 1.64
C PRO A 168 -4.50 9.96 1.15
N HIS A 169 -4.64 10.31 -0.11
CA HIS A 169 -5.91 10.53 -0.79
C HIS A 169 -6.83 9.31 -0.65
N SER A 170 -6.28 8.11 -0.82
CA SER A 170 -7.01 6.85 -0.68
C SER A 170 -6.10 5.76 -0.10
N VAL A 171 -6.69 4.86 0.70
CA VAL A 171 -5.99 3.68 1.24
C VAL A 171 -6.83 2.42 1.04
N GLY A 172 -6.28 1.44 0.34
CA GLY A 172 -6.88 0.11 0.20
C GLY A 172 -6.20 -0.89 1.13
N LEU A 173 -6.92 -1.42 2.12
CA LEU A 173 -6.43 -2.48 2.99
C LEU A 173 -6.75 -3.85 2.36
N ILE A 174 -5.74 -4.64 2.06
CA ILE A 174 -5.90 -5.95 1.43
C ILE A 174 -5.65 -7.03 2.48
N GLY A 175 -6.62 -7.93 2.62
CA GLY A 175 -6.52 -9.06 3.54
C GLY A 175 -7.61 -10.09 3.27
N MET A 176 -7.50 -11.26 3.90
CA MET A 176 -8.52 -12.30 3.81
C MET A 176 -9.58 -12.24 4.90
N ARG A 177 -9.21 -11.72 6.08
CA ARG A 177 -10.12 -11.62 7.23
C ARG A 177 -10.84 -10.28 7.22
N ASP A 178 -12.07 -10.27 7.70
CA ASP A 178 -12.79 -9.04 8.03
C ASP A 178 -12.00 -8.33 9.14
N VAL A 179 -11.47 -7.15 8.84
CA VAL A 179 -10.86 -6.26 9.82
C VAL A 179 -11.99 -5.38 10.35
N ARG A 180 -12.74 -5.89 11.33
CA ARG A 180 -13.84 -5.17 12.00
C ARG A 180 -13.58 -5.03 13.48
#